data_AF-A0A852ZYE5-F1
#
_entry.id   AF-A0A852ZYE5-F1
#
_cell.length_a   1.000
_cell.length_b   1.000
_cell.length_c   1.000
_cell.angle_alpha   90.00
_cell.angle_beta   90.00
_cell.angle_gamma   90.00
#
_symmetry.space_group_name_H-M   'P 1'
#
loop_
_entity.id
_entity.type
_entity.pdbx_description
1 polymer ?
#
loop_
_entity_poly.entity_id
_entity_poly.type
_entity_poly.pdbx_seq_one_letter_code
_entity_poly.pdbx_strand_id
1 'polypeptide(L)'
;MRFGYGTNGFGDHRLADALDVIAELGYSGVALTLDHHHLDPWDPGLPRRTEDLARRLDRLGLDVVVETGARYLLDRHRKHQPTLLSEPEGARLRVDLLRRAVRVAADLGAQAVSFWSGTPDAVLPAEEAWRRLEAGCREVLTEAQRYGVILGFEPEPGMFVDTLAGYGELRDRLGAPEGFGLTLDIGHCRCLEDGAIPDLVTAWGGEVVNVQIDDMRRGVHEHLEFGTGEIDFPPVLAALEATGYRGLVSVELPRHGHAAPRVARESLRFLHHAADTAGVPVTGPRPTAVSRPASALTSMPADSVTDAAPAAPTDPLATLATALRAAVPPPADAELAALRAEVTADPDRLPLLLPRAARLAGERPLHAGPAASPEHTGGWSLADAARVLLLAAPVLVGKPYVDLLVDAYRGGDADERRAVLHTLDFTGPRLSDPDAVAAVVQVLLLDALRTNDTRLVAAALGPWGAAVLPAPAWRQAVLKCLFTGIPLAAVGGLPERVDAELLRMVGDFAAERTAAGRPVPDDALAVLRLGRS
;
A
#
# COMPACT_ATOMS: atom_id res chain seq x y z
N MET A 1 -5.16 27.79 -0.39
CA MET A 1 -4.64 26.52 0.17
C MET A 1 -3.15 26.31 -0.11
N ARG A 2 -2.43 25.69 0.84
CA ARG A 2 -0.99 25.39 0.80
C ARG A 2 -0.80 23.89 1.01
N PHE A 3 -0.16 23.19 0.08
CA PHE A 3 0.08 21.75 0.21
C PHE A 3 1.47 21.47 0.80
N GLY A 4 1.53 20.52 1.72
CA GLY A 4 2.77 19.96 2.26
C GLY A 4 2.88 18.45 2.04
N TYR A 5 4.03 17.88 2.39
CA TYR A 5 4.24 16.43 2.36
C TYR A 5 4.91 15.96 3.65
N GLY A 6 4.44 14.84 4.20
CA GLY A 6 5.01 14.22 5.39
C GLY A 6 6.33 13.53 5.10
N THR A 7 7.37 13.85 5.89
CA THR A 7 8.68 13.20 5.72
C THR A 7 8.65 11.73 6.12
N ASN A 8 7.63 11.27 6.85
CA ASN A 8 7.35 9.85 7.07
C ASN A 8 7.19 9.05 5.76
N GLY A 9 6.75 9.69 4.67
CA GLY A 9 6.67 9.11 3.32
C GLY A 9 8.01 9.08 2.59
N PHE A 10 9.08 9.65 3.16
CA PHE A 10 10.45 9.69 2.63
C PHE A 10 11.46 8.98 3.54
N GLY A 11 11.03 7.96 4.29
CA GLY A 11 11.87 7.25 5.26
C GLY A 11 13.16 6.61 4.70
N ASP A 12 13.20 6.30 3.39
CA ASP A 12 14.38 5.73 2.72
C ASP A 12 15.35 6.79 2.17
N HIS A 13 15.00 8.09 2.26
CA HIS A 13 15.82 9.20 1.80
C HIS A 13 16.44 9.92 2.99
N ARG A 14 17.69 10.39 2.83
CA ARG A 14 18.26 11.37 3.75
C ARG A 14 17.33 12.58 3.78
N LEU A 15 17.16 13.19 4.95
CA LEU A 15 16.31 14.37 5.10
C LEU A 15 16.68 15.46 4.09
N ALA A 16 17.98 15.61 3.80
CA ALA A 16 18.43 16.57 2.82
C ALA A 16 17.77 16.31 1.44
N ASP A 17 17.97 15.11 0.89
CA ASP A 17 17.46 14.75 -0.43
C ASP A 17 15.93 14.80 -0.50
N ALA A 18 15.25 14.39 0.59
CA ALA A 18 13.79 14.45 0.68
C ALA A 18 13.26 15.88 0.52
N LEU A 19 13.82 16.86 1.24
CA LEU A 19 13.36 18.25 1.17
C LEU A 19 13.63 18.88 -0.20
N ASP A 20 14.74 18.54 -0.86
CA ASP A 20 15.03 19.06 -2.22
C ASP A 20 13.98 18.53 -3.20
N VAL A 21 13.67 17.22 -3.16
CA VAL A 21 12.62 16.63 -4.00
C VAL A 21 11.26 17.28 -3.73
N ILE A 22 10.88 17.46 -2.46
CA ILE A 22 9.59 18.06 -2.08
C ILE A 22 9.50 19.51 -2.59
N ALA A 23 10.55 20.31 -2.43
CA ALA A 23 10.61 21.68 -2.94
C ALA A 23 10.57 21.73 -4.48
N GLU A 24 11.35 20.89 -5.16
CA GLU A 24 11.38 20.80 -6.63
C GLU A 24 10.02 20.44 -7.24
N LEU A 25 9.25 19.59 -6.57
CA LEU A 25 7.90 19.22 -6.99
C LEU A 25 6.90 20.38 -6.88
N GLY A 26 7.16 21.35 -6.00
CA GLY A 26 6.35 22.56 -5.81
C GLY A 26 5.48 22.57 -4.54
N TYR A 27 5.78 21.71 -3.56
CA TYR A 27 5.14 21.79 -2.25
C TYR A 27 5.51 23.09 -1.51
N SER A 28 4.60 23.58 -0.68
CA SER A 28 4.78 24.80 0.13
C SER A 28 5.41 24.55 1.50
N GLY A 29 5.55 23.28 1.90
CA GLY A 29 6.08 22.92 3.21
C GLY A 29 6.13 21.42 3.43
N VAL A 30 6.56 21.05 4.64
CA VAL A 30 6.71 19.65 5.07
C VAL A 30 6.11 19.42 6.44
N ALA A 31 5.55 18.23 6.64
CA ALA A 31 5.31 17.72 7.98
C ALA A 31 6.53 16.87 8.37
N LEU A 32 7.43 17.46 9.16
CA LEU A 32 8.69 16.86 9.58
C LEU A 32 8.42 15.87 10.71
N THR A 33 8.53 14.58 10.42
CA THR A 33 8.52 13.55 11.44
C THR A 33 9.87 13.48 12.13
N LEU A 34 9.89 13.75 13.45
CA LEU A 34 11.11 13.56 14.25
C LEU A 34 11.38 12.06 14.39
N ASP A 35 12.50 11.60 13.84
CA ASP A 35 12.87 10.19 13.81
C ASP A 35 14.40 10.01 13.77
N HIS A 36 14.87 8.81 14.12
CA HIS A 36 16.29 8.43 14.14
C HIS A 36 17.00 8.69 12.82
N HIS A 37 16.30 8.55 11.68
CA HIS A 37 16.88 8.77 10.36
C HIS A 37 16.97 10.25 9.95
N HIS A 38 15.89 11.03 10.17
CA HIS A 38 15.80 12.41 9.69
C HIS A 38 16.33 13.43 10.70
N LEU A 39 15.69 13.53 11.86
CA LEU A 39 16.09 14.45 12.93
C LEU A 39 15.78 13.81 14.28
N ASP A 40 16.79 13.19 14.87
CA ASP A 40 16.68 12.46 16.14
C ASP A 40 16.68 13.45 17.33
N PRO A 41 15.61 13.50 18.15
CA PRO A 41 15.52 14.38 19.32
C PRO A 41 16.53 14.10 20.46
N TRP A 42 17.21 12.94 20.44
CA TRP A 42 18.25 12.58 21.40
C TRP A 42 19.68 12.71 20.86
N ASP A 43 19.85 13.08 19.59
CA ASP A 43 21.17 13.32 19.03
C ASP A 43 21.87 14.47 19.80
N PRO A 44 23.08 14.28 20.34
CA PRO A 44 23.83 15.35 21.01
C PRO A 44 24.10 16.58 20.12
N GLY A 45 24.09 16.39 18.80
CA GLY A 45 24.23 17.42 17.78
C GLY A 45 22.92 18.08 17.36
N LEU A 46 21.77 17.73 17.98
CA LEU A 46 20.45 18.26 17.61
C LEU A 46 20.42 19.78 17.44
N PRO A 47 20.94 20.63 18.36
CA PRO A 47 20.84 22.08 18.19
C PRO A 47 21.43 22.58 16.87
N ARG A 48 22.63 22.10 16.51
CA ARG A 48 23.29 22.47 15.24
C ARG A 48 22.52 21.93 14.03
N ARG A 49 22.02 20.69 14.13
CA ARG A 49 21.23 20.06 13.06
C ARG A 49 19.91 20.80 12.82
N THR A 50 19.25 21.27 13.88
CA THR A 50 18.03 22.08 13.80
C THR A 50 18.31 23.43 13.17
N GLU A 51 19.40 24.12 13.56
CA GLU A 51 19.81 25.38 12.92
C GLU A 51 20.15 25.21 11.43
N ASP A 52 20.86 24.13 11.07
CA ASP A 52 21.17 23.79 9.67
C ASP A 52 19.89 23.51 8.87
N LEU A 53 18.93 22.80 9.49
CA LEU A 53 17.64 22.50 8.90
C LEU A 53 16.82 23.77 8.69
N ALA A 54 16.73 24.66 9.67
CA ALA A 54 16.04 25.95 9.56
C ALA A 54 16.56 26.76 8.36
N ARG A 55 17.89 26.93 8.25
CA ARG A 55 18.53 27.61 7.10
C ARG A 55 18.23 26.95 5.76
N ARG A 56 17.97 25.65 5.74
CA ARG A 56 17.66 24.92 4.51
C ARG A 56 16.19 25.05 4.14
N LEU A 57 15.28 24.93 5.10
CA LEU A 57 13.86 25.19 4.91
C LEU A 57 13.64 26.61 4.38
N ASP A 58 14.30 27.62 4.98
CA ASP A 58 14.28 29.00 4.51
C ASP A 58 14.74 29.15 3.05
N ARG A 59 15.83 28.47 2.70
CA ARG A 59 16.39 28.51 1.33
C ARG A 59 15.48 27.85 0.31
N LEU A 60 14.81 26.77 0.71
CA LEU A 60 13.86 26.04 -0.12
C LEU A 60 12.48 26.70 -0.15
N GLY A 61 12.20 27.65 0.76
CA GLY A 61 10.88 28.27 0.91
C GLY A 61 9.83 27.29 1.42
N LEU A 62 10.23 26.32 2.24
CA LEU A 62 9.34 25.31 2.82
C LEU A 62 8.97 25.69 4.25
N ASP A 63 7.69 25.88 4.52
CA ASP A 63 7.16 25.93 5.88
C ASP A 63 7.20 24.53 6.51
N VAL A 64 7.06 24.45 7.85
CA VAL A 64 7.15 23.19 8.57
C VAL A 64 6.09 23.03 9.64
N VAL A 65 5.57 21.81 9.76
CA VAL A 65 4.88 21.27 10.93
C VAL A 65 5.78 20.18 11.51
N VAL A 66 5.85 20.05 12.83
CA VAL A 66 6.61 18.98 13.47
C VAL A 66 5.67 17.87 13.90
N GLU A 67 5.97 16.64 13.50
CA GLU A 67 5.21 15.45 13.85
C GLU A 67 6.02 14.53 14.78
N THR A 68 5.30 13.79 15.62
CA THR A 68 5.90 12.94 16.67
C THR A 68 5.52 11.46 16.54
N GLY A 69 5.06 11.06 15.35
CA GLY A 69 4.56 9.72 14.99
C GLY A 69 5.61 8.67 14.58
N ALA A 70 6.90 8.88 14.87
CA ALA A 70 7.93 7.91 14.53
C ALA A 70 7.72 6.55 15.22
N ARG A 71 7.87 5.45 14.45
CA ARG A 71 7.46 4.11 14.87
C ARG A 71 8.25 3.54 16.03
N TYR A 72 9.58 3.60 15.97
CA TYR A 72 10.45 2.89 16.92
C TYR A 72 11.44 3.82 17.63
N LEU A 73 11.10 5.12 17.70
CA LEU A 73 12.00 6.16 18.23
C LEU A 73 12.29 5.97 19.73
N LEU A 74 11.27 5.65 20.53
CA LEU A 74 11.42 5.48 21.99
C LEU A 74 11.64 4.02 22.40
N ASP A 75 11.13 3.07 21.61
CA ASP A 75 11.25 1.65 21.87
C ASP A 75 11.49 0.91 20.55
N ARG A 76 12.61 0.18 20.48
CA ARG A 76 13.04 -0.57 19.30
C ARG A 76 12.18 -1.80 18.97
N HIS A 77 11.36 -2.26 19.91
CA HIS A 77 10.54 -3.47 19.80
C HIS A 77 9.05 -3.15 19.67
N ARG A 78 8.58 -2.09 20.34
CA ARG A 78 7.16 -1.74 20.41
C ARG A 78 6.90 -0.45 19.63
N LYS A 79 6.20 -0.59 18.51
CA LYS A 79 5.74 0.55 17.71
C LYS A 79 5.02 1.56 18.60
N HIS A 80 5.39 2.85 18.51
CA HIS A 80 4.78 4.00 19.16
C HIS A 80 4.85 4.02 20.69
N GLN A 81 5.44 3.00 21.33
CA GLN A 81 5.50 2.92 22.79
C GLN A 81 6.82 3.48 23.31
N PRO A 82 6.85 4.02 24.55
CA PRO A 82 5.71 4.34 25.41
C PRO A 82 4.86 5.51 24.90
N THR A 83 3.64 5.66 25.42
CA THR A 83 2.66 6.72 25.09
C THR A 83 2.33 7.58 26.31
N LEU A 84 1.42 8.56 26.17
CA LEU A 84 0.94 9.37 27.30
C LEU A 84 0.13 8.54 28.32
N LEU A 85 -0.31 7.33 27.92
CA LEU A 85 -1.09 6.42 28.75
C LEU A 85 -0.26 5.33 29.41
N SER A 86 1.02 5.24 29.05
CA SER A 86 1.95 4.27 29.64
C SER A 86 2.12 4.46 31.14
N GLU A 87 2.73 3.48 31.79
CA GLU A 87 3.14 3.60 33.18
C GLU A 87 4.04 4.84 33.42
N PRO A 88 4.13 5.38 34.64
CA PRO A 88 4.68 6.72 34.91
C PRO A 88 6.07 7.00 34.31
N GLU A 89 6.95 6.00 34.27
CA GLU A 89 8.28 6.15 33.66
C GLU A 89 8.19 6.30 32.12
N GLY A 90 7.38 5.47 31.47
CA GLY A 90 7.15 5.54 30.03
C GLY A 90 6.42 6.83 29.62
N ALA A 91 5.41 7.24 30.39
CA ALA A 91 4.71 8.50 30.16
C ALA A 91 5.65 9.72 30.27
N ARG A 92 6.56 9.73 31.26
CA ARG A 92 7.60 10.78 31.36
C ARG A 92 8.53 10.81 30.15
N LEU A 93 8.92 9.66 29.62
CA LEU A 93 9.72 9.60 28.40
C LEU A 93 8.98 10.16 27.19
N ARG A 94 7.69 9.83 27.04
CA ARG A 94 6.84 10.41 25.98
C ARG A 94 6.68 11.92 26.15
N VAL A 95 6.46 12.42 27.37
CA VAL A 95 6.40 13.87 27.62
C VAL A 95 7.74 14.54 27.29
N ASP A 96 8.90 13.93 27.59
CA ASP A 96 10.20 14.48 27.20
C ASP A 96 10.35 14.57 25.66
N LEU A 97 9.90 13.56 24.91
CA LEU A 97 9.84 13.63 23.44
C LEU A 97 9.05 14.85 22.97
N LEU A 98 7.83 15.02 23.49
CA LEU A 98 6.93 16.09 23.05
C LEU A 98 7.48 17.47 23.43
N ARG A 99 8.12 17.60 24.60
CA ARG A 99 8.80 18.84 25.00
C ARG A 99 10.02 19.14 24.13
N ARG A 100 10.77 18.12 23.69
CA ARG A 100 11.84 18.28 22.69
C ARG A 100 11.27 18.73 21.35
N ALA A 101 10.16 18.14 20.92
CA ALA A 101 9.48 18.51 19.69
C ALA A 101 9.01 19.97 19.71
N VAL A 102 8.48 20.46 20.84
CA VAL A 102 8.15 21.88 21.05
C VAL A 102 9.37 22.78 20.86
N ARG A 103 10.52 22.43 21.45
CA ARG A 103 11.74 23.25 21.30
C ARG A 103 12.26 23.24 19.86
N VAL A 104 12.25 22.08 19.21
CA VAL A 104 12.60 21.96 17.78
C VAL A 104 11.64 22.79 16.92
N ALA A 105 10.34 22.72 17.18
CA ALA A 105 9.33 23.53 16.49
C ALA A 105 9.57 25.02 16.66
N ALA A 106 9.92 25.48 17.86
CA ALA A 106 10.26 26.87 18.12
C ALA A 106 11.50 27.33 17.32
N ASP A 107 12.55 26.52 17.31
CA ASP A 107 13.80 26.81 16.57
C ASP A 107 13.60 26.80 15.05
N LEU A 108 12.66 25.98 14.55
CA LEU A 108 12.30 25.89 13.13
C LEU A 108 11.23 26.90 12.70
N GLY A 109 10.59 27.61 13.63
CA GLY A 109 9.42 28.46 13.34
C GLY A 109 8.21 27.66 12.84
N ALA A 110 8.02 26.44 13.34
CA ALA A 110 6.97 25.54 12.87
C ALA A 110 5.56 26.05 13.19
N GLN A 111 4.62 25.78 12.28
CA GLN A 111 3.21 26.15 12.42
C GLN A 111 2.56 25.47 13.65
N ALA A 112 2.88 24.20 13.87
CA ALA A 112 2.34 23.41 14.97
C ALA A 112 3.25 22.20 15.28
N VAL A 113 3.04 21.61 16.46
CA VAL A 113 3.50 20.26 16.81
C VAL A 113 2.30 19.32 16.84
N SER A 114 2.27 18.31 15.99
CA SER A 114 1.23 17.28 15.96
C SER A 114 1.59 16.09 16.85
N PHE A 115 0.64 15.64 17.68
CA PHE A 115 0.75 14.44 18.51
C PHE A 115 -0.61 13.83 18.86
N TRP A 116 -0.60 12.62 19.38
CA TRP A 116 -1.80 11.82 19.69
C TRP A 116 -1.76 11.23 21.11
N SER A 117 -2.88 10.62 21.53
CA SER A 117 -3.02 9.98 22.88
C SER A 117 -2.15 8.74 23.04
N GLY A 118 -2.22 7.83 22.07
CA GLY A 118 -1.57 6.53 22.09
C GLY A 118 -2.45 5.45 22.69
N THR A 119 -1.87 4.26 22.86
CA THR A 119 -2.50 3.12 23.52
C THR A 119 -1.84 2.83 24.87
N PRO A 120 -2.62 2.38 25.88
CA PRO A 120 -2.06 2.01 27.17
C PRO A 120 -1.25 0.70 27.07
N ASP A 121 -0.32 0.49 28.00
CA ASP A 121 0.51 -0.73 28.07
C ASP A 121 -0.31 -1.99 28.39
N ALA A 122 -1.38 -1.83 29.14
CA ALA A 122 -2.32 -2.85 29.54
C ALA A 122 -3.73 -2.26 29.55
N VAL A 123 -4.75 -3.10 29.76
CA VAL A 123 -6.13 -2.63 29.90
C VAL A 123 -6.20 -1.61 31.05
N LEU A 124 -6.56 -0.38 30.69
CA LEU A 124 -6.62 0.76 31.60
C LEU A 124 -8.08 1.21 31.74
N PRO A 125 -8.62 1.40 32.96
CA PRO A 125 -9.94 1.99 33.12
C PRO A 125 -10.02 3.37 32.45
N ALA A 126 -11.15 3.69 31.81
CA ALA A 126 -11.28 4.92 31.02
C ALA A 126 -10.94 6.21 31.79
N GLU A 127 -11.38 6.33 33.04
CA GLU A 127 -11.09 7.52 33.85
C GLU A 127 -9.60 7.62 34.25
N GLU A 128 -8.93 6.47 34.40
CA GLU A 128 -7.49 6.44 34.61
C GLU A 128 -6.74 6.89 33.34
N ALA A 129 -7.19 6.44 32.17
CA ALA A 129 -6.64 6.84 30.88
C ALA A 129 -6.79 8.35 30.66
N TRP A 130 -7.98 8.89 30.92
CA TRP A 130 -8.22 10.34 30.89
C TRP A 130 -7.28 11.09 31.83
N ARG A 131 -7.17 10.67 33.09
CA ARG A 131 -6.29 11.33 34.06
C ARG A 131 -4.82 11.36 33.61
N ARG A 132 -4.31 10.24 33.05
CA ARG A 132 -2.94 10.17 32.52
C ARG A 132 -2.74 11.07 31.30
N LEU A 133 -3.69 11.03 30.36
CA LEU A 133 -3.67 11.87 29.16
C LEU A 133 -3.70 13.37 29.51
N GLU A 134 -4.61 13.77 30.39
CA GLU A 134 -4.72 15.16 30.87
C GLU A 134 -3.42 15.64 31.52
N ALA A 135 -2.84 14.83 32.41
CA ALA A 135 -1.59 15.18 33.08
C ALA A 135 -0.44 15.40 32.07
N GLY A 136 -0.27 14.46 31.13
CA GLY A 136 0.74 14.59 30.08
C GLY A 136 0.53 15.79 29.18
N CYS A 137 -0.70 16.02 28.70
CA CYS A 137 -1.05 17.18 27.88
C CYS A 137 -0.78 18.51 28.61
N ARG A 138 -1.08 18.62 29.92
CA ARG A 138 -0.81 19.85 30.70
C ARG A 138 0.70 20.14 30.81
N GLU A 139 1.53 19.11 30.96
CA GLU A 139 2.99 19.29 30.97
C GLU A 139 3.52 19.78 29.63
N VAL A 140 3.06 19.20 28.52
CA VAL A 140 3.48 19.61 27.17
C VAL A 140 2.95 21.01 26.84
N LEU A 141 1.71 21.33 27.23
CA LEU A 141 1.13 22.67 27.09
C LEU A 141 1.94 23.74 27.82
N THR A 142 2.40 23.45 29.02
CA THR A 142 3.26 24.38 29.78
C THR A 142 4.55 24.69 29.02
N GLU A 143 5.15 23.68 28.38
CA GLU A 143 6.33 23.89 27.52
C GLU A 143 5.95 24.68 26.26
N ALA A 144 4.87 24.32 25.58
CA ALA A 144 4.41 24.97 24.36
C ALA A 144 4.14 26.47 24.56
N GLN A 145 3.46 26.83 25.65
CA GLN A 145 3.20 28.23 26.04
C GLN A 145 4.49 29.00 26.30
N ARG A 146 5.50 28.36 26.89
CA ARG A 146 6.81 29.00 27.15
C ARG A 146 7.52 29.41 25.86
N TYR A 147 7.36 28.64 24.79
CA TYR A 147 8.00 28.90 23.50
C TYR A 147 7.06 29.50 22.44
N GLY A 148 5.79 29.74 22.79
CA GLY A 148 4.79 30.26 21.84
C GLY A 148 4.45 29.30 20.70
N VAL A 149 4.56 27.98 20.94
CA VAL A 149 4.29 26.94 19.95
C VAL A 149 2.85 26.46 20.07
N ILE A 150 2.18 26.26 18.93
CA ILE A 150 0.83 25.70 18.88
C ILE A 150 0.91 24.17 18.88
N LEU A 151 0.05 23.54 19.67
CA LEU A 151 -0.11 22.09 19.74
C LEU A 151 -1.33 21.65 18.94
N GLY A 152 -1.14 20.71 18.02
CA GLY A 152 -2.21 20.01 17.31
C GLY A 152 -2.38 18.61 17.88
N PHE A 153 -3.53 18.34 18.50
CA PHE A 153 -3.87 17.01 18.96
C PHE A 153 -4.62 16.26 17.86
N GLU A 154 -4.16 15.06 17.54
CA GLU A 154 -4.71 14.21 16.49
C GLU A 154 -5.52 13.05 17.11
N PRO A 155 -6.83 12.94 16.80
CA PRO A 155 -7.58 11.72 16.98
C PRO A 155 -7.09 10.65 15.99
N GLU A 156 -6.55 9.55 16.51
CA GLU A 156 -5.93 8.49 15.69
C GLU A 156 -6.73 7.18 15.81
N PRO A 157 -7.07 6.51 14.68
CA PRO A 157 -7.77 5.24 14.74
C PRO A 157 -7.00 4.14 15.47
N GLY A 158 -7.64 3.59 16.50
CA GLY A 158 -7.08 2.54 17.35
C GLY A 158 -6.31 3.05 18.57
N MET A 159 -6.29 4.36 18.82
CA MET A 159 -5.79 4.96 20.06
C MET A 159 -6.92 5.27 21.04
N PHE A 160 -6.59 5.76 22.24
CA PHE A 160 -7.59 6.04 23.27
C PHE A 160 -8.53 7.20 22.90
N VAL A 161 -7.99 8.23 22.25
CA VAL A 161 -8.76 9.28 21.60
C VAL A 161 -8.61 9.08 20.10
N ASP A 162 -9.66 8.56 19.47
CA ASP A 162 -9.70 8.18 18.07
C ASP A 162 -10.77 8.93 17.26
N THR A 163 -11.63 9.71 17.91
CA THR A 163 -12.70 10.49 17.29
C THR A 163 -12.61 11.98 17.62
N LEU A 164 -13.24 12.80 16.78
CA LEU A 164 -13.40 14.24 16.97
C LEU A 164 -14.18 14.56 18.25
N ALA A 165 -15.18 13.73 18.60
CA ALA A 165 -15.89 13.85 19.87
C ALA A 165 -14.95 13.62 21.07
N GLY A 166 -14.06 12.63 20.98
CA GLY A 166 -13.03 12.39 22.01
C GLY A 166 -12.04 13.54 22.14
N TYR A 167 -11.65 14.18 21.03
CA TYR A 167 -10.88 15.43 21.09
C TYR A 167 -11.65 16.55 21.79
N GLY A 168 -12.94 16.71 21.49
CA GLY A 168 -13.81 17.66 22.18
C GLY A 168 -13.82 17.46 23.70
N GLU A 169 -13.99 16.20 24.15
CA GLU A 169 -13.93 15.86 25.58
C GLU A 169 -12.55 16.19 26.19
N LEU A 170 -11.45 15.85 25.51
CA LEU A 170 -10.10 16.18 25.98
C LEU A 170 -9.92 17.69 26.16
N ARG A 171 -10.33 18.47 25.16
CA ARG A 171 -10.23 19.93 25.18
C ARG A 171 -11.03 20.51 26.35
N ASP A 172 -12.25 20.05 26.56
CA ASP A 172 -13.11 20.50 27.66
C ASP A 172 -12.51 20.15 29.04
N ARG A 173 -11.98 18.92 29.19
CA ARG A 173 -11.24 18.48 30.40
C ARG A 173 -10.01 19.33 30.68
N LEU A 174 -9.29 19.74 29.63
CA LEU A 174 -8.13 20.63 29.75
C LEU A 174 -8.53 22.08 30.08
N GLY A 175 -9.80 22.45 29.89
CA GLY A 175 -10.34 23.79 30.10
C GLY A 175 -10.19 24.71 28.89
N ALA A 176 -10.20 24.13 27.67
CA ALA A 176 -10.03 24.82 26.39
C ALA A 176 -8.86 25.84 26.38
N PRO A 177 -7.62 25.39 26.68
CA PRO A 177 -6.48 26.29 26.77
C PRO A 177 -6.10 26.88 25.42
N GLU A 178 -5.68 28.15 25.40
CA GLU A 178 -5.09 28.77 24.21
C GLU A 178 -3.84 28.01 23.74
N GLY A 179 -3.65 27.91 22.42
CA GLY A 179 -2.52 27.19 21.82
C GLY A 179 -2.67 25.67 21.77
N PHE A 180 -3.82 25.12 22.17
CA PHE A 180 -4.18 23.71 21.99
C PHE A 180 -5.31 23.60 20.96
N GLY A 181 -5.03 22.99 19.81
CA GLY A 181 -5.98 22.82 18.72
C GLY A 181 -6.00 21.40 18.17
N LEU A 182 -6.74 21.24 17.09
CA LEU A 182 -6.95 19.97 16.39
C LEU A 182 -5.96 19.82 15.24
N THR A 183 -5.24 18.69 15.20
CA THR A 183 -4.74 18.15 13.94
C THR A 183 -5.87 17.36 13.31
N LEU A 184 -6.39 17.85 12.20
CA LEU A 184 -7.48 17.20 11.48
C LEU A 184 -6.90 16.31 10.38
N ASP A 185 -6.93 15.00 10.59
CA ASP A 185 -6.65 14.04 9.53
C ASP A 185 -7.94 13.70 8.75
N ILE A 186 -7.91 13.98 7.44
CA ILE A 186 -9.05 13.78 6.53
C ILE A 186 -9.33 12.28 6.30
N GLY A 187 -8.29 11.46 6.24
CA GLY A 187 -8.38 10.00 6.14
C GLY A 187 -9.04 9.39 7.37
N HIS A 188 -8.64 9.81 8.56
CA HIS A 188 -9.19 9.35 9.84
C HIS A 188 -10.66 9.73 9.99
N CYS A 189 -11.05 10.93 9.53
CA CYS A 189 -12.47 11.30 9.43
C CYS A 189 -13.24 10.29 8.57
N ARG A 190 -12.70 9.85 7.42
CA ARG A 190 -13.36 8.81 6.60
C ARG A 190 -13.40 7.46 7.31
N CYS A 191 -12.33 7.10 8.00
CA CYS A 191 -12.20 5.81 8.67
C CYS A 191 -13.21 5.64 9.80
N LEU A 192 -13.36 6.65 10.66
CA LEU A 192 -14.06 6.51 11.94
C LEU A 192 -15.33 7.35 12.09
N GLU A 193 -15.40 8.52 11.48
CA GLU A 193 -16.53 9.43 11.70
C GLU A 193 -17.74 9.04 10.85
N ASP A 194 -18.94 9.17 11.42
CA ASP A 194 -20.19 8.89 10.71
C ASP A 194 -20.63 10.04 9.78
N GLY A 195 -20.12 11.25 10.03
CA GLY A 195 -20.45 12.46 9.26
C GLY A 195 -19.78 12.51 7.88
N ALA A 196 -20.38 13.28 6.97
CA ALA A 196 -19.70 13.66 5.74
C ALA A 196 -18.51 14.56 6.06
N ILE A 197 -17.35 14.27 5.48
CA ILE A 197 -16.09 14.96 5.78
C ILE A 197 -16.19 16.49 5.63
N PRO A 198 -16.82 17.06 4.57
CA PRO A 198 -16.98 18.51 4.46
C PRO A 198 -17.76 19.15 5.63
N ASP A 199 -18.74 18.45 6.17
CA ASP A 199 -19.55 18.92 7.30
C ASP A 199 -18.72 18.89 8.59
N LEU A 200 -17.91 17.84 8.78
CA LEU A 200 -16.97 17.72 9.90
C LEU A 200 -15.89 18.81 9.85
N VAL A 201 -15.31 19.05 8.68
CA VAL A 201 -14.36 20.16 8.44
C VAL A 201 -14.99 21.49 8.81
N THR A 202 -16.25 21.72 8.41
CA THR A 202 -16.95 22.97 8.72
C THR A 202 -17.22 23.10 10.22
N ALA A 203 -17.64 22.02 10.88
CA ALA A 203 -17.96 22.00 12.30
C ALA A 203 -16.73 22.25 13.19
N TRP A 204 -15.57 21.71 12.81
CA TRP A 204 -14.34 21.78 13.60
C TRP A 204 -13.34 22.83 13.12
N GLY A 205 -13.61 23.50 11.98
CA GLY A 205 -12.65 24.38 11.31
C GLY A 205 -12.07 25.51 12.17
N GLY A 206 -12.80 25.99 13.17
CA GLY A 206 -12.31 26.99 14.13
C GLY A 206 -11.23 26.48 15.08
N GLU A 207 -11.08 25.17 15.21
CA GLU A 207 -10.13 24.49 16.11
C GLU A 207 -8.91 23.93 15.36
N VAL A 208 -8.97 23.87 14.03
CA VAL A 208 -7.96 23.21 13.20
C VAL A 208 -6.69 24.06 13.15
N VAL A 209 -5.58 23.47 13.61
CA VAL A 209 -4.24 24.08 13.60
C VAL A 209 -3.27 23.35 12.68
N ASN A 210 -3.59 22.12 12.28
CA ASN A 210 -2.84 21.33 11.32
C ASN A 210 -3.82 20.42 10.53
N VAL A 211 -3.50 20.11 9.28
CA VAL A 211 -4.29 19.19 8.45
C VAL A 211 -3.37 18.15 7.84
N GLN A 212 -3.70 16.88 8.05
CA GLN A 212 -3.15 15.74 7.33
C GLN A 212 -4.17 15.23 6.32
N ILE A 213 -3.68 14.77 5.17
CA ILE A 213 -4.54 14.33 4.07
C ILE A 213 -3.96 13.11 3.36
N ASP A 214 -4.80 12.10 3.25
CA ASP A 214 -4.60 10.91 2.43
C ASP A 214 -5.96 10.39 1.98
N ASP A 215 -5.97 9.29 1.23
CA ASP A 215 -7.20 8.58 0.92
C ASP A 215 -7.35 7.37 1.84
N MET A 216 -8.59 7.08 2.23
CA MET A 216 -8.87 6.04 3.20
C MET A 216 -10.25 5.42 2.96
N ARG A 217 -10.49 4.24 3.53
CA ARG A 217 -11.77 3.52 3.46
C ARG A 217 -12.42 3.47 4.82
N ARG A 218 -13.76 3.41 4.85
CA ARG A 218 -14.50 3.32 6.11
C ARG A 218 -14.12 2.06 6.89
N GLY A 219 -13.83 2.23 8.18
CA GLY A 219 -13.51 1.15 9.10
C GLY A 219 -12.15 0.46 8.86
N VAL A 220 -11.32 0.96 7.94
CA VAL A 220 -9.99 0.41 7.66
C VAL A 220 -8.96 1.52 7.79
N HIS A 221 -8.16 1.45 8.86
CA HIS A 221 -7.06 2.38 9.09
C HIS A 221 -5.86 2.01 8.21
N GLU A 222 -5.89 2.49 6.97
CA GLU A 222 -4.85 2.34 5.96
C GLU A 222 -4.76 3.64 5.14
N HIS A 223 -3.62 4.34 5.23
CA HIS A 223 -3.33 5.50 4.40
C HIS A 223 -3.04 5.05 2.97
N LEU A 224 -3.85 5.48 2.02
CA LEU A 224 -3.78 5.09 0.61
C LEU A 224 -3.42 6.27 -0.29
N GLU A 225 -2.77 5.99 -1.43
CA GLU A 225 -2.57 6.99 -2.48
C GLU A 225 -3.92 7.53 -2.97
N PHE A 226 -3.98 8.82 -3.34
CA PHE A 226 -5.22 9.47 -3.73
C PHE A 226 -5.93 8.80 -4.91
N GLY A 227 -7.24 8.59 -4.78
CA GLY A 227 -8.10 7.97 -5.78
C GLY A 227 -8.24 6.44 -5.63
N THR A 228 -7.71 5.86 -4.55
CA THR A 228 -7.76 4.41 -4.28
C THR A 228 -8.59 4.06 -3.03
N GLY A 229 -9.00 5.07 -2.27
CA GLY A 229 -9.94 4.98 -1.16
C GLY A 229 -11.34 5.46 -1.55
N GLU A 230 -12.05 6.06 -0.59
CA GLU A 230 -13.47 6.42 -0.71
C GLU A 230 -13.73 7.93 -0.63
N ILE A 231 -12.69 8.75 -0.52
CA ILE A 231 -12.85 10.18 -0.21
C ILE A 231 -13.11 10.99 -1.48
N ASP A 232 -14.18 11.81 -1.44
CA ASP A 232 -14.44 12.83 -2.45
C ASP A 232 -13.76 14.14 -2.06
N PHE A 233 -12.57 14.40 -2.63
CA PHE A 233 -11.68 15.48 -2.19
C PHE A 233 -12.11 16.91 -2.54
N PRO A 234 -12.63 17.23 -3.75
CA PRO A 234 -13.04 18.60 -4.08
C PRO A 234 -13.95 19.28 -3.03
N PRO A 235 -15.04 18.68 -2.54
CA PRO A 235 -15.87 19.31 -1.51
C PRO A 235 -15.15 19.44 -0.15
N VAL A 236 -14.21 18.55 0.18
CA VAL A 236 -13.38 18.64 1.40
C VAL A 236 -12.45 19.86 1.32
N LEU A 237 -11.77 20.06 0.19
CA LEU A 237 -10.90 21.22 0.00
C LEU A 237 -11.70 22.53 -0.01
N ALA A 238 -12.90 22.54 -0.59
CA ALA A 238 -13.81 23.69 -0.55
C ALA A 238 -14.21 24.04 0.90
N ALA A 239 -14.54 23.04 1.72
CA ALA A 239 -14.86 23.24 3.12
C ALA A 239 -13.67 23.82 3.90
N LEU A 240 -12.45 23.28 3.71
CA LEU A 240 -11.23 23.80 4.34
C LEU A 240 -10.94 25.26 3.92
N GLU A 241 -11.18 25.63 2.67
CA GLU A 241 -11.01 27.01 2.23
C GLU A 241 -12.06 27.93 2.86
N ALA A 242 -13.31 27.46 2.98
CA ALA A 242 -14.43 28.20 3.55
C ALA A 242 -14.29 28.46 5.06
N THR A 243 -13.63 27.58 5.81
CA THR A 243 -13.30 27.82 7.23
C THR A 243 -12.22 28.89 7.40
N GLY A 244 -11.53 29.26 6.31
CA GLY A 244 -10.43 30.21 6.34
C GLY A 244 -9.10 29.59 6.75
N TYR A 245 -8.95 28.26 6.75
CA TYR A 245 -7.68 27.62 7.07
C TYR A 245 -6.57 28.06 6.10
N ARG A 246 -5.41 28.47 6.63
CA ARG A 246 -4.26 28.98 5.85
C ARG A 246 -2.96 28.22 6.10
N GLY A 247 -2.99 27.23 6.98
CA GLY A 247 -1.85 26.37 7.26
C GLY A 247 -1.57 25.36 6.16
N LEU A 248 -0.58 24.49 6.40
CA LEU A 248 -0.27 23.36 5.52
C LEU A 248 -1.39 22.31 5.55
N VAL A 249 -1.72 21.78 4.37
CA VAL A 249 -2.50 20.56 4.16
C VAL A 249 -1.49 19.50 3.68
N SER A 250 -1.03 18.67 4.61
CA SER A 250 0.14 17.82 4.43
C SER A 250 -0.24 16.39 4.07
N VAL A 251 0.33 15.85 2.99
CA VAL A 251 0.09 14.47 2.58
C VAL A 251 0.74 13.49 3.54
N GLU A 252 -0.01 12.51 4.05
CA GLU A 252 0.49 11.51 5.00
C GLU A 252 0.48 10.10 4.40
N LEU A 253 1.65 9.58 4.00
CA LEU A 253 1.77 8.27 3.35
C LEU A 253 2.96 7.44 3.90
N PRO A 254 2.96 7.08 5.20
CA PRO A 254 4.11 6.51 5.91
C PRO A 254 4.49 5.07 5.49
N ARG A 255 3.82 4.49 4.48
CA ARG A 255 4.10 3.15 3.94
C ARG A 255 4.60 3.18 2.49
N HIS A 256 4.78 4.37 1.94
CA HIS A 256 5.10 4.58 0.52
C HIS A 256 6.55 5.06 0.28
N GLY A 257 7.42 4.95 1.29
CA GLY A 257 8.85 5.34 1.24
C GLY A 257 9.62 4.81 0.02
N HIS A 258 9.34 3.55 -0.34
CA HIS A 258 9.97 2.87 -1.47
C HIS A 258 9.73 3.55 -2.83
N ALA A 259 8.68 4.37 -2.96
CA ALA A 259 8.30 5.08 -4.18
C ALA A 259 8.14 6.61 -3.96
N ALA A 260 8.73 7.15 -2.88
CA ALA A 260 8.44 8.49 -2.37
C ALA A 260 8.42 9.62 -3.43
N PRO A 261 9.40 9.75 -4.36
CA PRO A 261 9.37 10.82 -5.36
C PRO A 261 8.22 10.70 -6.37
N ARG A 262 7.81 9.48 -6.73
CA ARG A 262 6.66 9.23 -7.62
C ARG A 262 5.37 9.62 -6.89
N VAL A 263 5.19 9.05 -5.70
CA VAL A 263 3.99 9.24 -4.88
C VAL A 263 3.79 10.71 -4.55
N ALA A 264 4.82 11.42 -4.08
CA ALA A 264 4.74 12.86 -3.83
C ALA A 264 4.35 13.67 -5.09
N ARG A 265 4.88 13.32 -6.27
CA ARG A 265 4.51 14.00 -7.52
C ARG A 265 3.04 13.78 -7.88
N GLU A 266 2.57 12.54 -7.75
CA GLU A 266 1.20 12.16 -8.09
C GLU A 266 0.20 12.74 -7.09
N SER A 267 0.55 12.73 -5.81
CA SER A 267 -0.22 13.37 -4.76
C SER A 267 -0.42 14.85 -5.00
N LEU A 268 0.66 15.59 -5.31
CA LEU A 268 0.54 17.03 -5.57
C LEU A 268 -0.32 17.31 -6.82
N ARG A 269 -0.14 16.53 -7.90
CA ARG A 269 -0.96 16.65 -9.12
C ARG A 269 -2.44 16.42 -8.83
N PHE A 270 -2.76 15.38 -8.06
CA PHE A 270 -4.13 15.07 -7.67
C PHE A 270 -4.74 16.23 -6.87
N LEU A 271 -4.05 16.72 -5.85
CA LEU A 271 -4.53 17.80 -4.99
C LEU A 271 -4.74 19.11 -5.76
N HIS A 272 -3.87 19.45 -6.70
CA HIS A 272 -4.10 20.59 -7.61
C HIS A 272 -5.36 20.40 -8.47
N HIS A 273 -5.57 19.21 -9.03
CA HIS A 273 -6.76 18.92 -9.82
C HIS A 273 -8.05 19.00 -8.99
N ALA A 274 -8.02 18.45 -7.77
CA ALA A 274 -9.14 18.52 -6.84
C ALA A 274 -9.44 19.98 -6.43
N ALA A 275 -8.40 20.78 -6.16
CA ALA A 275 -8.56 22.21 -5.83
C ALA A 275 -9.10 23.02 -7.02
N ASP A 276 -8.61 22.79 -8.25
CA ASP A 276 -9.12 23.43 -9.46
C ASP A 276 -10.61 23.08 -9.66
N THR A 277 -10.99 21.82 -9.44
CA THR A 277 -12.39 21.35 -9.51
C THR A 277 -13.27 22.03 -8.46
N ALA A 278 -12.73 22.26 -7.27
CA ALA A 278 -13.41 22.94 -6.16
C ALA A 278 -13.43 24.48 -6.27
N GLY A 279 -12.70 25.06 -7.23
CA GLY A 279 -12.50 26.51 -7.32
C GLY A 279 -11.67 27.10 -6.17
N VAL A 280 -10.85 26.26 -5.51
CA VAL A 280 -10.02 26.65 -4.37
C VAL A 280 -8.67 27.18 -4.87
N PRO A 281 -8.26 28.41 -4.51
CA PRO A 281 -6.96 28.93 -4.91
C PRO A 281 -5.84 28.19 -4.19
N VAL A 282 -4.84 27.71 -4.93
CA VAL A 282 -3.63 27.08 -4.37
C VAL A 282 -2.44 28.03 -4.52
N THR A 283 -1.68 28.20 -3.44
CA THR A 283 -0.42 28.96 -3.44
C THR A 283 0.76 28.01 -3.71
N GLY A 284 1.69 28.43 -4.56
CA GLY A 284 2.87 27.65 -4.95
C GLY A 284 2.97 27.45 -6.46
N PRO A 285 4.15 27.06 -6.98
CA PRO A 285 4.33 26.78 -8.39
C PRO A 285 3.49 25.55 -8.80
N ARG A 286 2.79 25.64 -9.93
CA ARG A 286 2.10 24.47 -10.49
C ARG A 286 3.13 23.42 -10.90
N PRO A 287 2.88 22.12 -10.66
CA PRO A 287 3.73 21.05 -11.16
C PRO A 287 3.88 21.20 -12.67
N THR A 288 5.11 21.40 -13.14
CA THR A 288 5.35 21.53 -14.59
C THR A 288 5.04 20.20 -15.27
N ALA A 289 4.34 20.26 -16.40
CA ALA A 289 4.26 19.13 -17.31
C ALA A 289 5.68 18.91 -17.89
N VAL A 290 6.38 17.88 -17.41
CA VAL A 290 7.74 17.60 -17.91
C VAL A 290 7.63 17.25 -19.39
N SER A 291 8.31 18.06 -20.22
CA SER A 291 8.47 17.85 -21.65
C SER A 291 9.40 16.66 -21.90
N ARG A 292 8.98 15.74 -22.78
CA ARG A 292 9.79 14.58 -23.24
C ARG A 292 11.14 15.03 -23.81
N PRO A 293 12.27 14.36 -23.51
CA PRO A 293 13.44 14.45 -24.37
C PRO A 293 13.18 13.65 -25.65
N ALA A 294 13.50 14.25 -26.80
CA ALA A 294 13.36 13.65 -28.11
C ALA A 294 14.36 12.49 -28.30
N SER A 295 13.86 11.36 -28.78
CA SER A 295 14.63 10.15 -29.10
C SER A 295 15.59 10.39 -30.26
N ALA A 296 16.88 10.07 -30.07
CA ALA A 296 17.82 9.86 -31.16
C ALA A 296 18.02 8.35 -31.36
N LEU A 297 17.19 7.76 -32.22
CA LEU A 297 17.42 6.42 -32.76
C LEU A 297 18.32 6.57 -33.99
N THR A 298 19.54 6.04 -33.92
CA THR A 298 20.38 5.83 -35.10
C THR A 298 20.32 4.35 -35.47
N SER A 299 19.94 4.07 -36.70
CA SER A 299 19.83 2.75 -37.30
C SER A 299 21.19 2.14 -37.63
N MET A 300 21.29 0.81 -37.61
CA MET A 300 22.20 0.04 -38.47
C MET A 300 21.58 -1.35 -38.78
N PRO A 301 21.96 -1.99 -39.91
CA PRO A 301 21.09 -2.86 -40.69
C PRO A 301 21.19 -4.35 -40.32
N ALA A 302 20.17 -5.07 -40.76
CA ALA A 302 20.05 -6.53 -40.68
C ALA A 302 20.91 -7.21 -41.76
N ASP A 303 21.64 -8.24 -41.34
CA ASP A 303 22.09 -9.31 -42.23
C ASP A 303 21.60 -10.65 -41.67
N SER A 304 20.91 -11.38 -42.54
CA SER A 304 20.36 -12.72 -42.34
C SER A 304 21.41 -13.78 -42.67
N VAL A 305 21.58 -14.77 -41.79
CA VAL A 305 21.96 -16.14 -42.20
C VAL A 305 21.18 -17.14 -41.37
N THR A 306 20.36 -17.92 -42.06
CA THR A 306 19.70 -19.14 -41.62
C THR A 306 20.70 -20.27 -41.46
N ASP A 307 20.63 -20.99 -40.34
CA ASP A 307 20.83 -22.44 -40.37
C ASP A 307 19.96 -23.12 -39.31
N ALA A 308 19.36 -24.25 -39.71
CA ALA A 308 18.35 -24.96 -38.95
C ALA A 308 19.01 -25.95 -37.97
N ALA A 309 18.63 -25.85 -36.69
CA ALA A 309 18.99 -26.79 -35.63
C ALA A 309 17.75 -27.03 -34.74
N PRO A 310 17.71 -28.12 -33.94
CA PRO A 310 16.51 -28.89 -33.60
C PRO A 310 15.51 -28.09 -32.76
N ALA A 311 14.21 -28.43 -32.86
CA ALA A 311 13.12 -27.74 -32.17
C ALA A 311 13.43 -27.52 -30.68
N ALA A 312 13.74 -26.27 -30.34
CA ALA A 312 13.92 -25.81 -28.97
C ALA A 312 12.63 -26.03 -28.17
N PRO A 313 12.71 -26.21 -26.83
CA PRO A 313 11.52 -26.15 -25.99
C PRO A 313 10.80 -24.83 -26.29
N THR A 314 9.57 -24.94 -26.80
CA THR A 314 8.74 -23.80 -27.18
C THR A 314 8.50 -22.94 -25.95
N ASP A 315 8.91 -21.67 -26.01
CA ASP A 315 8.61 -20.67 -24.98
C ASP A 315 7.10 -20.70 -24.66
N PRO A 316 6.70 -21.04 -23.40
CA PRO A 316 5.30 -21.11 -23.02
C PRO A 316 4.53 -19.81 -23.26
N LEU A 317 5.18 -18.65 -23.07
CA LEU A 317 4.57 -17.34 -23.34
C LEU A 317 4.36 -17.11 -24.85
N ALA A 318 5.32 -17.48 -25.68
CA ALA A 318 5.19 -17.40 -27.14
C ALA A 318 4.05 -18.31 -27.64
N THR A 319 3.88 -19.46 -27.00
CA THR A 319 2.80 -20.41 -27.31
C THR A 319 1.44 -19.83 -26.92
N LEU A 320 1.32 -19.24 -25.72
CA LEU A 320 0.11 -18.55 -25.27
C LEU A 320 -0.25 -17.37 -26.19
N ALA A 321 0.75 -16.58 -26.60
CA ALA A 321 0.56 -15.48 -27.55
C ALA A 321 0.05 -15.95 -28.91
N THR A 322 0.56 -17.08 -29.40
CA THR A 322 0.12 -17.69 -30.66
C THR A 322 -1.33 -18.17 -30.56
N ALA A 323 -1.70 -18.82 -29.45
CA ALA A 323 -3.07 -19.28 -29.22
C ALA A 323 -4.05 -18.12 -29.13
N LEU A 324 -3.70 -17.04 -28.41
CA LEU A 324 -4.53 -15.85 -28.31
C LEU A 324 -4.71 -15.17 -29.67
N ARG A 325 -3.62 -14.98 -30.44
CA ARG A 325 -3.66 -14.40 -31.79
C ARG A 325 -4.59 -15.17 -32.73
N ALA A 326 -4.55 -16.51 -32.67
CA ALA A 326 -5.41 -17.36 -33.49
C ALA A 326 -6.90 -17.24 -33.11
N ALA A 327 -7.19 -16.84 -31.87
CA ALA A 327 -8.53 -16.82 -31.32
C ALA A 327 -9.22 -15.44 -31.39
N VAL A 328 -8.50 -14.34 -31.65
CA VAL A 328 -9.04 -12.97 -31.70
C VAL A 328 -9.01 -12.38 -33.12
N PRO A 329 -9.90 -11.43 -33.47
CA PRO A 329 -9.84 -10.74 -34.76
C PRO A 329 -8.52 -9.97 -34.97
N PRO A 330 -8.02 -9.83 -36.21
CA PRO A 330 -6.75 -9.14 -36.48
C PRO A 330 -6.63 -7.72 -35.89
N PRO A 331 -7.68 -6.87 -35.87
CA PRO A 331 -7.61 -5.57 -35.20
C PRO A 331 -7.37 -5.68 -33.69
N ALA A 332 -8.00 -6.66 -33.04
CA ALA A 332 -7.84 -6.89 -31.61
C ALA A 332 -6.43 -7.43 -31.29
N ASP A 333 -5.88 -8.33 -32.11
CA ASP A 333 -4.48 -8.80 -31.97
C ASP A 333 -3.48 -7.63 -32.06
N ALA A 334 -3.66 -6.75 -33.05
CA ALA A 334 -2.81 -5.56 -33.22
C ALA A 334 -2.88 -4.61 -32.02
N GLU A 335 -4.09 -4.39 -31.47
CA GLU A 335 -4.26 -3.54 -30.29
C GLU A 335 -3.67 -4.18 -29.04
N LEU A 336 -3.88 -5.49 -28.81
CA LEU A 336 -3.26 -6.23 -27.71
C LEU A 336 -1.73 -6.22 -27.79
N ALA A 337 -1.16 -6.30 -29.00
CA ALA A 337 0.27 -6.15 -29.20
C ALA A 337 0.77 -4.74 -28.85
N ALA A 338 0.00 -3.69 -29.17
CA ALA A 338 0.31 -2.32 -28.79
C ALA A 338 0.24 -2.13 -27.27
N LEU A 339 -0.77 -2.71 -26.59
CA LEU A 339 -0.87 -2.67 -25.13
C LEU A 339 0.34 -3.33 -24.46
N ARG A 340 0.80 -4.47 -24.99
CA ARG A 340 2.02 -5.12 -24.49
C ARG A 340 3.26 -4.26 -24.66
N ALA A 341 3.42 -3.61 -25.83
CA ALA A 341 4.53 -2.70 -26.06
C ALA A 341 4.48 -1.50 -25.11
N GLU A 342 3.28 -0.99 -24.84
CA GLU A 342 3.05 0.10 -23.89
C GLU A 342 3.42 -0.28 -22.45
N VAL A 343 2.96 -1.44 -21.97
CA VAL A 343 3.32 -1.98 -20.65
C VAL A 343 4.82 -2.31 -20.56
N THR A 344 5.45 -2.72 -21.67
CA THR A 344 6.91 -2.97 -21.69
C THR A 344 7.69 -1.66 -21.52
N ALA A 345 7.21 -0.57 -22.13
CA ALA A 345 7.84 0.74 -22.04
C ALA A 345 7.54 1.44 -20.69
N ASP A 346 6.36 1.20 -20.13
CA ASP A 346 5.87 1.83 -18.90
C ASP A 346 5.02 0.83 -18.09
N PRO A 347 5.65 0.02 -17.22
CA PRO A 347 4.96 -0.98 -16.40
C PRO A 347 3.92 -0.38 -15.45
N ASP A 348 4.00 0.89 -15.09
CA ASP A 348 3.08 1.54 -14.16
C ASP A 348 1.67 1.70 -14.76
N ARG A 349 1.54 1.57 -16.09
CA ARG A 349 0.25 1.62 -16.79
C ARG A 349 -0.53 0.33 -16.71
N LEU A 350 0.06 -0.73 -16.16
CA LEU A 350 -0.53 -2.07 -16.16
C LEU A 350 -1.94 -2.13 -15.53
N PRO A 351 -2.23 -1.47 -14.39
CA PRO A 351 -3.59 -1.43 -13.82
C PRO A 351 -4.63 -0.82 -14.76
N LEU A 352 -4.26 0.20 -15.54
CA LEU A 352 -5.15 0.83 -16.50
C LEU A 352 -5.43 -0.08 -17.72
N LEU A 353 -4.46 -0.90 -18.09
CA LEU A 353 -4.47 -1.65 -19.35
C LEU A 353 -5.00 -3.09 -19.19
N LEU A 354 -4.96 -3.66 -17.99
CA LEU A 354 -5.54 -4.97 -17.67
C LEU A 354 -7.03 -5.08 -18.03
N PRO A 355 -7.91 -4.14 -17.62
CA PRO A 355 -9.33 -4.17 -18.03
C PRO A 355 -9.51 -4.02 -19.54
N ARG A 356 -8.65 -3.24 -20.20
CA ARG A 356 -8.73 -3.01 -21.65
C ARG A 356 -8.36 -4.26 -22.43
N ALA A 357 -7.29 -4.95 -22.03
CA ALA A 357 -6.88 -6.21 -22.64
C ALA A 357 -7.98 -7.27 -22.54
N ALA A 358 -8.65 -7.37 -21.39
CA ALA A 358 -9.79 -8.27 -21.20
C ALA A 358 -10.94 -7.95 -22.16
N ARG A 359 -11.33 -6.67 -22.30
CA ARG A 359 -12.39 -6.24 -23.23
C ARG A 359 -12.08 -6.55 -24.69
N LEU A 360 -10.82 -6.43 -25.11
CA LEU A 360 -10.38 -6.70 -26.48
C LEU A 360 -10.38 -8.20 -26.80
N ALA A 361 -9.98 -9.04 -25.85
CA ALA A 361 -9.89 -10.48 -26.03
C ALA A 361 -11.25 -11.19 -25.86
N GLY A 362 -12.06 -10.72 -24.91
CA GLY A 362 -13.36 -11.28 -24.56
C GLY A 362 -13.29 -12.52 -23.65
N GLU A 363 -14.45 -12.95 -23.14
CA GLU A 363 -14.56 -14.00 -22.12
C GLU A 363 -14.77 -15.42 -22.69
N ARG A 364 -14.54 -15.62 -23.99
CA ARG A 364 -14.66 -16.96 -24.59
C ARG A 364 -13.57 -17.88 -24.03
N PRO A 365 -13.84 -19.20 -23.93
CA PRO A 365 -12.80 -20.15 -23.55
C PRO A 365 -11.61 -20.10 -24.51
N LEU A 366 -10.40 -20.11 -23.97
CA LEU A 366 -9.19 -20.34 -24.75
C LEU A 366 -9.13 -21.83 -25.10
N HIS A 367 -9.45 -22.16 -26.34
CA HIS A 367 -9.21 -23.51 -26.85
C HIS A 367 -7.71 -23.66 -27.10
N ALA A 368 -7.03 -24.38 -26.20
CA ALA A 368 -5.63 -24.74 -26.37
C ALA A 368 -5.43 -25.44 -27.73
N GLY A 369 -4.60 -24.86 -28.59
CA GLY A 369 -4.04 -25.58 -29.73
C GLY A 369 -3.06 -26.67 -29.24
N PRO A 370 -2.59 -27.58 -30.11
CA PRO A 370 -1.76 -28.73 -29.73
C PRO A 370 -0.42 -28.40 -29.01
N ALA A 371 -0.09 -27.12 -28.84
CA ALA A 371 1.11 -26.64 -28.16
C ALA A 371 0.87 -26.01 -26.77
N ALA A 372 -0.36 -25.59 -26.44
CA ALA A 372 -0.67 -25.09 -25.08
C ALA A 372 -0.96 -26.31 -24.18
N SER A 373 -0.11 -26.55 -23.18
CA SER A 373 -0.33 -27.70 -22.28
C SER A 373 -1.69 -27.54 -21.58
N PRO A 374 -2.59 -28.55 -21.68
CA PRO A 374 -3.87 -28.55 -20.97
C PRO A 374 -3.71 -28.35 -19.45
N GLU A 375 -2.54 -28.69 -18.91
CA GLU A 375 -2.18 -28.56 -17.49
C GLU A 375 -2.06 -27.10 -17.03
N HIS A 376 -1.77 -26.15 -17.93
CA HIS A 376 -1.53 -24.75 -17.57
C HIS A 376 -2.69 -23.82 -17.96
N THR A 377 -3.47 -24.17 -18.99
CA THR A 377 -4.53 -23.30 -19.52
C THR A 377 -5.94 -23.92 -19.48
N GLY A 378 -6.11 -25.05 -18.77
CA GLY A 378 -7.39 -25.72 -18.63
C GLY A 378 -8.46 -24.80 -18.03
N GLY A 379 -9.46 -24.41 -18.82
CA GLY A 379 -10.57 -23.57 -18.37
C GLY A 379 -10.32 -22.05 -18.40
N TRP A 380 -9.21 -21.60 -18.98
CA TRP A 380 -8.92 -20.16 -19.15
C TRP A 380 -9.85 -19.50 -20.16
N SER A 381 -10.14 -18.21 -19.96
CA SER A 381 -10.73 -17.36 -20.99
C SER A 381 -9.65 -16.69 -21.87
N LEU A 382 -10.04 -16.13 -23.01
CA LEU A 382 -9.14 -15.31 -23.82
C LEU A 382 -8.69 -14.06 -23.05
N ALA A 383 -9.53 -13.53 -22.15
CA ALA A 383 -9.18 -12.43 -21.25
C ALA A 383 -8.06 -12.83 -20.27
N ASP A 384 -8.09 -14.04 -19.71
CA ASP A 384 -7.00 -14.54 -18.86
C ASP A 384 -5.67 -14.56 -19.63
N ALA A 385 -5.68 -15.11 -20.85
CA ALA A 385 -4.49 -15.16 -21.70
C ALA A 385 -3.95 -13.77 -22.04
N ALA A 386 -4.83 -12.82 -22.36
CA ALA A 386 -4.45 -11.44 -22.66
C ALA A 386 -3.82 -10.75 -21.44
N ARG A 387 -4.43 -10.88 -20.25
CA ARG A 387 -3.91 -10.30 -19.00
C ARG A 387 -2.55 -10.89 -18.63
N VAL A 388 -2.38 -12.21 -18.72
CA VAL A 388 -1.10 -12.88 -18.44
C VAL A 388 0.00 -12.41 -19.40
N LEU A 389 -0.30 -12.26 -20.70
CA LEU A 389 0.67 -11.75 -21.66
C LEU A 389 1.04 -10.28 -21.43
N LEU A 390 0.13 -9.48 -20.86
CA LEU A 390 0.44 -8.12 -20.41
C LEU A 390 1.30 -8.13 -19.14
N LEU A 391 0.94 -8.93 -18.13
CA LEU A 391 1.67 -9.08 -16.86
C LEU A 391 3.09 -9.65 -17.05
N ALA A 392 3.30 -10.45 -18.09
CA ALA A 392 4.60 -11.00 -18.44
C ALA A 392 5.45 -10.07 -19.35
N ALA A 393 4.86 -9.01 -19.91
CA ALA A 393 5.53 -8.15 -20.89
C ALA A 393 6.69 -7.32 -20.31
N PRO A 394 6.60 -6.73 -19.10
CA PRO A 394 7.70 -5.96 -18.52
C PRO A 394 8.98 -6.80 -18.39
N VAL A 395 10.12 -6.20 -18.72
CA VAL A 395 11.45 -6.85 -18.59
C VAL A 395 12.01 -6.58 -17.19
N LEU A 396 11.26 -7.00 -16.18
CA LEU A 396 11.61 -6.87 -14.76
C LEU A 396 11.95 -8.25 -14.17
N VAL A 397 12.82 -8.27 -13.16
CA VAL A 397 13.21 -9.47 -12.41
C VAL A 397 13.28 -9.17 -10.92
N GLY A 398 13.23 -10.20 -10.08
CA GLY A 398 13.37 -10.06 -8.63
C GLY A 398 12.33 -9.12 -8.02
N LYS A 399 12.74 -8.34 -7.02
CA LYS A 399 11.84 -7.46 -6.25
C LYS A 399 11.00 -6.49 -7.10
N PRO A 400 11.54 -5.74 -8.09
CA PRO A 400 10.72 -4.88 -8.95
C PRO A 400 9.59 -5.61 -9.67
N TYR A 401 9.81 -6.86 -10.09
CA TYR A 401 8.77 -7.65 -10.73
C TYR A 401 7.75 -8.18 -9.72
N VAL A 402 8.21 -8.59 -8.53
CA VAL A 402 7.30 -8.97 -7.43
C VAL A 402 6.41 -7.81 -7.03
N ASP A 403 6.96 -6.61 -6.87
CA ASP A 403 6.20 -5.43 -6.46
C ASP A 403 5.11 -5.14 -7.49
N LEU A 404 5.43 -5.17 -8.79
CA LEU A 404 4.44 -5.04 -9.86
C LEU A 404 3.31 -6.09 -9.78
N LEU A 405 3.64 -7.36 -9.56
CA LEU A 405 2.64 -8.43 -9.42
C LEU A 405 1.79 -8.26 -8.15
N VAL A 406 2.41 -7.86 -7.04
CA VAL A 406 1.72 -7.58 -5.77
C VAL A 406 0.75 -6.43 -5.92
N ASP A 407 1.15 -5.35 -6.57
CA ASP A 407 0.31 -4.18 -6.80
C ASP A 407 -0.86 -4.52 -7.73
N ALA A 408 -0.59 -5.23 -8.83
CA ALA A 408 -1.62 -5.72 -9.74
C ALA A 408 -2.64 -6.64 -9.03
N TYR A 409 -2.20 -7.48 -8.10
CA TYR A 409 -3.09 -8.36 -7.33
C TYR A 409 -3.88 -7.62 -6.25
N ARG A 410 -3.25 -6.65 -5.55
CA ARG A 410 -3.92 -5.88 -4.49
C ARG A 410 -4.97 -4.93 -5.04
N GLY A 411 -4.66 -4.26 -6.15
CA GLY A 411 -5.56 -3.31 -6.81
C GLY A 411 -6.58 -3.96 -7.75
N GLY A 412 -6.37 -5.23 -8.12
CA GLY A 412 -7.20 -5.91 -9.12
C GLY A 412 -8.46 -6.58 -8.59
N ASP A 413 -9.45 -6.74 -9.46
CA ASP A 413 -10.64 -7.55 -9.20
C ASP A 413 -10.32 -9.07 -9.14
N ALA A 414 -11.34 -9.91 -8.93
CA ALA A 414 -11.13 -11.35 -8.81
C ALA A 414 -10.55 -12.00 -10.08
N ASP A 415 -10.85 -11.49 -11.27
CA ASP A 415 -10.32 -12.02 -12.53
C ASP A 415 -8.90 -11.50 -12.81
N GLU A 416 -8.59 -10.27 -12.41
CA GLU A 416 -7.24 -9.70 -12.47
C GLU A 416 -6.28 -10.37 -11.48
N ARG A 417 -6.74 -10.59 -10.24
CA ARG A 417 -6.03 -11.41 -9.24
C ARG A 417 -5.74 -12.81 -9.76
N ARG A 418 -6.72 -13.44 -10.43
CA ARG A 418 -6.53 -14.75 -11.05
C ARG A 418 -5.44 -14.71 -12.13
N ALA A 419 -5.45 -13.68 -12.98
CA ALA A 419 -4.42 -13.52 -14.01
C ALA A 419 -3.01 -13.31 -13.43
N VAL A 420 -2.88 -12.60 -12.31
CA VAL A 420 -1.59 -12.46 -11.60
C VAL A 420 -1.08 -13.82 -11.14
N LEU A 421 -1.93 -14.62 -10.49
CA LEU A 421 -1.55 -15.96 -10.01
C LEU A 421 -1.12 -16.86 -11.17
N HIS A 422 -1.86 -16.84 -12.28
CA HIS A 422 -1.49 -17.57 -13.50
C HIS A 422 -0.17 -17.10 -14.11
N THR A 423 0.17 -15.82 -14.00
CA THR A 423 1.43 -15.28 -14.55
C THR A 423 2.66 -15.91 -13.88
N LEU A 424 2.55 -16.35 -12.63
CA LEU A 424 3.65 -16.99 -11.89
C LEU A 424 4.14 -18.28 -12.58
N ASP A 425 3.25 -19.04 -13.22
CA ASP A 425 3.62 -20.28 -13.91
C ASP A 425 4.50 -20.03 -15.16
N PHE A 426 4.44 -18.83 -15.73
CA PHE A 426 5.21 -18.44 -16.91
C PHE A 426 6.47 -17.66 -16.56
N THR A 427 6.43 -16.90 -15.47
CA THR A 427 7.46 -15.92 -15.13
C THR A 427 8.18 -16.22 -13.83
N GLY A 428 7.81 -17.31 -13.15
CA GLY A 428 8.44 -17.83 -11.96
C GLY A 428 9.97 -17.89 -11.98
N PRO A 429 10.63 -18.23 -13.11
CA PRO A 429 12.09 -18.14 -13.19
C PRO A 429 12.68 -16.72 -12.96
N ARG A 430 11.91 -15.66 -13.22
CA ARG A 430 12.28 -14.25 -12.91
C ARG A 430 12.28 -13.95 -11.42
N LEU A 431 11.69 -14.84 -10.62
CA LEU A 431 11.56 -14.79 -9.17
C LEU A 431 12.61 -15.70 -8.52
N SER A 432 13.88 -15.55 -8.90
CA SER A 432 14.96 -16.44 -8.47
C SER A 432 15.49 -16.12 -7.06
N ASP A 433 15.14 -14.95 -6.52
CA ASP A 433 15.57 -14.47 -5.21
C ASP A 433 14.68 -15.06 -4.09
N PRO A 434 15.25 -15.70 -3.05
CA PRO A 434 14.49 -16.27 -1.95
C PRO A 434 13.55 -15.29 -1.25
N ASP A 435 13.95 -14.02 -1.11
CA ASP A 435 13.11 -12.99 -0.47
C ASP A 435 11.94 -12.60 -1.38
N ALA A 436 12.19 -12.46 -2.68
CA ALA A 436 11.14 -12.30 -3.70
C ALA A 436 10.13 -13.47 -3.68
N VAL A 437 10.61 -14.72 -3.60
CA VAL A 437 9.74 -15.90 -3.49
C VAL A 437 8.94 -15.86 -2.18
N ALA A 438 9.59 -15.55 -1.07
CA ALA A 438 8.93 -15.46 0.23
C ALA A 438 7.83 -14.39 0.24
N ALA A 439 8.08 -13.23 -0.37
CA ALA A 439 7.10 -12.16 -0.51
C ALA A 439 5.89 -12.61 -1.35
N VAL A 440 6.12 -13.28 -2.49
CA VAL A 440 5.03 -13.82 -3.32
C VAL A 440 4.21 -14.86 -2.57
N VAL A 441 4.85 -15.79 -1.87
CA VAL A 441 4.17 -16.78 -1.04
C VAL A 441 3.30 -16.10 0.01
N GLN A 442 3.87 -15.15 0.76
CA GLN A 442 3.19 -14.49 1.87
C GLN A 442 2.00 -13.63 1.43
N VAL A 443 2.15 -12.89 0.33
CA VAL A 443 1.20 -11.85 -0.07
C VAL A 443 0.17 -12.33 -1.09
N LEU A 444 0.58 -13.16 -2.04
CA LEU A 444 -0.26 -13.56 -3.19
C LEU A 444 -0.89 -14.94 -2.94
N LEU A 445 -0.06 -15.96 -2.78
CA LEU A 445 -0.53 -17.35 -2.73
C LEU A 445 -1.34 -17.63 -1.45
N LEU A 446 -0.83 -17.24 -0.28
CA LEU A 446 -1.53 -17.45 0.97
C LEU A 446 -2.80 -16.59 1.09
N ASP A 447 -2.87 -15.42 0.45
CA ASP A 447 -4.11 -14.63 0.38
C ASP A 447 -5.17 -15.35 -0.44
N ALA A 448 -4.83 -15.76 -1.68
CA ALA A 448 -5.72 -16.48 -2.57
C ALA A 448 -6.30 -17.75 -1.92
N LEU A 449 -5.45 -18.51 -1.20
CA LEU A 449 -5.84 -19.71 -0.47
C LEU A 449 -6.80 -19.45 0.70
N ARG A 450 -6.88 -18.23 1.25
CA ARG A 450 -7.83 -17.86 2.30
C ARG A 450 -9.20 -17.46 1.75
N THR A 451 -9.30 -17.13 0.48
CA THR A 451 -10.58 -16.74 -0.16
C THR A 451 -11.53 -17.92 -0.36
N ASN A 452 -12.82 -17.66 -0.56
CA ASN A 452 -13.80 -18.68 -0.97
C ASN A 452 -13.96 -18.76 -2.50
N ASP A 453 -13.20 -17.97 -3.28
CA ASP A 453 -13.25 -18.05 -4.74
C ASP A 453 -12.43 -19.25 -5.22
N THR A 454 -13.12 -20.28 -5.69
CA THR A 454 -12.50 -21.53 -6.15
C THR A 454 -11.57 -21.33 -7.34
N ARG A 455 -11.77 -20.26 -8.13
CA ARG A 455 -10.95 -19.93 -9.30
C ARG A 455 -9.60 -19.37 -8.85
N LEU A 456 -9.57 -18.54 -7.81
CA LEU A 456 -8.33 -18.05 -7.20
C LEU A 456 -7.57 -19.15 -6.47
N VAL A 457 -8.27 -20.01 -5.74
CA VAL A 457 -7.66 -21.17 -5.07
C VAL A 457 -7.00 -22.11 -6.10
N ALA A 458 -7.68 -22.39 -7.22
CA ALA A 458 -7.11 -23.20 -8.29
C ALA A 458 -5.87 -22.53 -8.92
N ALA A 459 -5.94 -21.23 -9.25
CA ALA A 459 -4.82 -20.51 -9.84
C ALA A 459 -3.59 -20.43 -8.92
N ALA A 460 -3.79 -20.29 -7.60
CA ALA A 460 -2.69 -20.28 -6.62
C ALA A 460 -1.96 -21.63 -6.49
N LEU A 461 -2.61 -22.72 -6.92
CA LEU A 461 -2.08 -24.08 -6.88
C LEU A 461 -1.51 -24.55 -8.23
N GLY A 462 -1.31 -23.63 -9.18
CA GLY A 462 -0.58 -23.90 -10.41
C GLY A 462 0.87 -24.40 -10.16
N PRO A 463 1.55 -24.93 -11.19
CA PRO A 463 2.88 -25.53 -11.09
C PRO A 463 3.91 -24.75 -10.27
N TRP A 464 4.01 -23.43 -10.46
CA TRP A 464 4.97 -22.63 -9.73
C TRP A 464 4.53 -22.40 -8.28
N GLY A 465 3.26 -22.05 -8.06
CA GLY A 465 2.71 -21.86 -6.72
C GLY A 465 2.82 -23.12 -5.86
N ALA A 466 2.50 -24.27 -6.44
CA ALA A 466 2.67 -25.56 -5.82
C ALA A 466 4.15 -25.95 -5.61
N ALA A 467 5.12 -25.42 -6.35
CA ALA A 467 6.53 -25.66 -6.07
C ALA A 467 7.04 -24.86 -4.86
N VAL A 468 6.56 -23.63 -4.66
CA VAL A 468 7.09 -22.72 -3.62
C VAL A 468 6.31 -22.71 -2.31
N LEU A 469 5.04 -23.17 -2.31
CA LEU A 469 4.22 -23.17 -1.10
C LEU A 469 4.80 -24.07 0.00
N PRO A 470 4.89 -23.58 1.25
CA PRO A 470 5.29 -24.40 2.40
C PRO A 470 4.40 -25.63 2.54
N ALA A 471 5.00 -26.78 2.86
CA ALA A 471 4.29 -28.06 2.89
C ALA A 471 3.00 -28.06 3.72
N PRO A 472 2.95 -27.46 4.94
CA PRO A 472 1.69 -27.38 5.70
C PRO A 472 0.58 -26.61 4.99
N ALA A 473 0.91 -25.47 4.37
CA ALA A 473 -0.07 -24.64 3.65
C ALA A 473 -0.57 -25.35 2.39
N TRP A 474 0.34 -25.99 1.65
CA TRP A 474 -0.02 -26.74 0.45
C TRP A 474 -0.94 -27.94 0.75
N ARG A 475 -0.67 -28.74 1.79
CA ARG A 475 -1.55 -29.86 2.19
C ARG A 475 -2.96 -29.40 2.56
N GLN A 476 -3.07 -28.30 3.30
CA GLN A 476 -4.36 -27.69 3.65
C GLN A 476 -5.11 -27.19 2.42
N ALA A 477 -4.38 -26.64 1.44
CA ALA A 477 -4.97 -26.24 0.17
C ALA A 477 -5.48 -27.42 -0.65
N VAL A 478 -4.75 -28.55 -0.70
CA VAL A 478 -5.21 -29.79 -1.33
C VAL A 478 -6.50 -30.31 -0.67
N LEU A 479 -6.57 -30.33 0.67
CA LEU A 479 -7.82 -30.66 1.36
C LEU A 479 -8.94 -29.69 1.00
N LYS A 480 -8.65 -28.39 0.97
CA LYS A 480 -9.63 -27.37 0.59
C LYS A 480 -10.20 -27.65 -0.79
N CYS A 481 -9.37 -28.00 -1.78
CA CYS A 481 -9.83 -28.40 -3.11
C CYS A 481 -10.82 -29.57 -3.07
N LEU A 482 -10.53 -30.60 -2.27
CA LEU A 482 -11.45 -31.75 -2.09
C LEU A 482 -12.77 -31.33 -1.42
N PHE A 483 -12.73 -30.42 -0.45
CA PHE A 483 -13.93 -29.89 0.20
C PHE A 483 -14.78 -29.01 -0.72
N THR A 484 -14.15 -28.21 -1.58
CA THR A 484 -14.82 -27.22 -2.43
C THR A 484 -15.05 -27.72 -3.86
N GLY A 485 -14.68 -28.97 -4.18
CA GLY A 485 -14.88 -29.57 -5.50
C GLY A 485 -13.98 -29.00 -6.61
N ILE A 486 -12.81 -28.46 -6.26
CA ILE A 486 -11.82 -28.04 -7.25
C ILE A 486 -11.08 -29.29 -7.73
N PRO A 487 -11.04 -29.58 -9.05
CA PRO A 487 -10.33 -30.74 -9.57
C PRO A 487 -8.84 -30.72 -9.19
N LEU A 488 -8.32 -31.80 -8.62
CA LEU A 488 -6.92 -31.91 -8.24
C LEU A 488 -5.97 -31.97 -9.45
N ALA A 489 -6.49 -32.16 -10.66
CA ALA A 489 -5.74 -31.98 -11.90
C ALA A 489 -5.21 -30.55 -12.08
N ALA A 490 -5.79 -29.56 -11.40
CA ALA A 490 -5.29 -28.18 -11.39
C ALA A 490 -4.14 -27.95 -10.39
N VAL A 491 -3.84 -28.93 -9.52
CA VAL A 491 -2.76 -28.82 -8.53
C VAL A 491 -1.45 -29.28 -9.16
N GLY A 492 -0.55 -28.34 -9.38
CA GLY A 492 0.76 -28.61 -9.95
C GLY A 492 1.61 -29.51 -9.05
N GLY A 493 2.34 -30.46 -9.66
CA GLY A 493 3.29 -31.31 -8.96
C GLY A 493 2.69 -32.18 -7.84
N LEU A 494 1.39 -32.50 -7.94
CA LEU A 494 0.69 -33.26 -6.89
C LEU A 494 1.36 -34.61 -6.62
N PRO A 495 1.66 -35.47 -7.61
CA PRO A 495 2.32 -36.75 -7.37
C PRO A 495 3.67 -36.64 -6.64
N GLU A 496 4.45 -35.61 -6.97
CA GLU A 496 5.79 -35.39 -6.43
C GLU A 496 5.79 -34.88 -4.99
N ARG A 497 4.69 -34.26 -4.55
CA ARG A 497 4.55 -33.68 -3.20
C ARG A 497 3.69 -34.51 -2.24
N VAL A 498 3.10 -35.62 -2.69
CA VAL A 498 2.36 -36.52 -1.78
C VAL A 498 3.30 -37.06 -0.70
N ASP A 499 2.88 -36.92 0.55
CA ASP A 499 3.59 -37.47 1.71
C ASP A 499 2.64 -38.13 2.70
N ALA A 500 3.22 -38.76 3.74
CA ALA A 500 2.48 -39.50 4.74
C ALA A 500 1.41 -38.64 5.45
N GLU A 501 1.69 -37.36 5.67
CA GLU A 501 0.75 -36.47 6.35
C GLU A 501 -0.42 -36.10 5.45
N LEU A 502 -0.18 -35.82 4.17
CA LEU A 502 -1.25 -35.60 3.19
C LEU A 502 -2.14 -36.85 3.06
N LEU A 503 -1.53 -38.04 2.96
CA LEU A 503 -2.26 -39.30 2.85
C LEU A 503 -3.14 -39.54 4.09
N ARG A 504 -2.63 -39.25 5.29
CA ARG A 504 -3.39 -39.32 6.53
C ARG A 504 -4.58 -38.34 6.50
N MET A 505 -4.33 -37.08 6.15
CA MET A 505 -5.35 -36.02 6.04
C MET A 505 -6.47 -36.37 5.04
N VAL A 506 -6.11 -36.85 3.85
CA VAL A 506 -7.08 -37.27 2.81
C VAL A 506 -7.82 -38.55 3.24
N GLY A 507 -7.14 -39.45 3.96
CA GLY A 507 -7.74 -40.65 4.54
C GLY A 507 -8.82 -40.31 5.57
N ASP A 508 -8.53 -39.38 6.49
CA ASP A 508 -9.48 -38.88 7.49
C ASP A 508 -10.71 -38.26 6.80
N PHE A 509 -10.48 -37.41 5.80
CA PHE A 509 -11.55 -36.81 4.98
C PHE A 509 -12.44 -37.87 4.30
N ALA A 510 -11.84 -38.90 3.68
CA ALA A 510 -12.58 -39.98 3.02
C ALA A 510 -13.38 -40.82 4.04
N ALA A 511 -12.81 -41.08 5.22
CA ALA A 511 -13.49 -41.79 6.30
C ALA A 511 -14.68 -41.00 6.83
N GLU A 512 -14.52 -39.69 7.06
CA GLU A 512 -15.59 -38.80 7.51
C GLU A 512 -16.75 -38.74 6.51
N ARG A 513 -16.44 -38.59 5.21
CA ARG A 513 -17.43 -38.63 4.12
C ARG A 513 -18.22 -39.93 4.12
N THR A 514 -17.52 -41.06 4.23
CA THR A 514 -18.12 -42.40 4.26
C THR A 514 -19.02 -42.59 5.49
N ALA A 515 -18.55 -42.19 6.67
CA ALA A 515 -19.32 -42.25 7.92
C ALA A 515 -20.59 -41.39 7.86
N ALA A 516 -20.53 -40.27 7.14
CA ALA A 516 -21.68 -39.40 6.87
C ALA A 516 -22.59 -39.89 5.72
N GLY A 517 -22.34 -41.07 5.15
CA GLY A 517 -23.12 -41.63 4.04
C GLY A 517 -22.97 -40.88 2.71
N ARG A 518 -21.88 -40.11 2.54
CA ARG A 518 -21.64 -39.28 1.35
C ARG A 518 -20.54 -39.91 0.48
N PRO A 519 -20.61 -39.79 -0.87
CA PRO A 519 -19.60 -40.37 -1.75
C PRO A 519 -18.22 -39.72 -1.54
N VAL A 520 -17.16 -40.51 -1.63
CA VAL A 520 -15.77 -40.00 -1.61
C VAL A 520 -15.41 -39.51 -3.03
N PRO A 521 -14.86 -38.28 -3.19
CA PRO A 521 -14.44 -37.79 -4.51
C PRO A 521 -13.37 -38.68 -5.17
N ASP A 522 -13.44 -38.86 -6.49
CA ASP A 522 -12.47 -39.65 -7.27
C ASP A 522 -11.04 -39.14 -7.10
N ASP A 523 -10.87 -37.82 -6.98
CA ASP A 523 -9.60 -37.17 -6.73
C ASP A 523 -9.00 -37.57 -5.37
N ALA A 524 -9.82 -37.70 -4.32
CA ALA A 524 -9.35 -38.17 -3.01
C ALA A 524 -8.88 -39.63 -3.10
N LEU A 525 -9.61 -40.47 -3.84
CA LEU A 525 -9.22 -41.86 -4.09
C LEU A 525 -7.93 -41.93 -4.93
N ALA A 526 -7.75 -41.04 -5.90
CA ALA A 526 -6.53 -40.96 -6.71
C ALA A 526 -5.31 -40.64 -5.84
N VAL A 527 -5.41 -39.65 -4.94
CA VAL A 527 -4.33 -39.31 -4.00
C VAL A 527 -3.99 -40.49 -3.09
N LEU A 528 -4.98 -41.20 -2.54
CA LEU A 528 -4.74 -42.37 -1.69
C LEU A 528 -4.09 -43.55 -2.43
N ARG A 529 -4.25 -43.65 -3.75
CA ARG A 529 -3.56 -44.65 -4.58
C ARG A 529 -2.08 -44.32 -4.76
N LEU A 530 -1.71 -43.04 -4.84
CA LEU A 530 -0.31 -42.59 -4.94
C LEU A 530 0.52 -42.97 -3.72
N GLY A 531 -0.10 -43.13 -2.54
CA GLY A 531 0.58 -43.60 -1.33
C GLY A 531 0.76 -45.12 -1.22
N ARG A 532 0.28 -45.88 -2.21
CA ARG A 532 0.35 -47.37 -2.23
C ARG A 532 1.36 -47.89 -3.26
N SER A 533 1.89 -47.01 -4.10
CA SER A 533 3.04 -47.23 -4.99
C SER A 533 4.32 -46.84 -4.27
#